data_AF-A0A2E5IZ79-F1
#
_entry.id   AF-A0A2E5IZ79-F1
#
_cell.length_a   1.000
_cell.length_b   1.000
_cell.length_c   1.000
_cell.angle_alpha   90.00
_cell.angle_beta   90.00
_cell.angle_gamma   90.00
#
_symmetry.space_group_name_H-M   'P 1'
#
loop_
_entity.id
_entity.type
_entity.pdbx_description
1 polymer ?
#
loop_
_entity_poly.entity_id
_entity_poly.type
_entity_poly.pdbx_seq_one_letter_code
_entity_poly.pdbx_strand_id
1 'polypeptide(L)'
;MKLEVSERAVAVEVGVHTRVGIYVPTSDDYRFFALGSAPSSLEAPDFDLTIGYKAAVSEAVTNAGSYAFNTTTVDKGLVSDGLPISVVTGEALARGPTAFLMGNLVARDLEALASNVALAGFEEVGRATTSVRDLRERVDGPAAIDVIASHKPDLVVASLTSDSEGDGIEYLADLMVMGLAGRESHYVPRILLLYGGDVPTAVLNRLKLVFPTRVIRISGGTPNQPMDLHAPTTALEEEAKNLCQNIFKGNVIPTSLATSPHRSRAVGLGAATDQLAKSQGLDVTVLACDYSDVTVVVARGGITKLAQFAAGNSDHRPFHLGFHTPVDRVARWIPDGLLPQAMHSYVINQTSHPTAIPSTTSELMLSHAVWTVGARGALTNSDDGSRLIKDGSVDLAVLTGEVTKYIGRPIQAALLMINSLETWGITQLAFDSASALAMSGCLLETGIPVSIESSLIHLGSCVAVRGQASVGETAVAVEVQPDGFPAIEREVGAGSMDVIQWEAGVDAEIRIWPSGKFDVGLGYGRPIRVRSKLVPGSVGLVIDARGRPLEWPEDSDERKARIEQWYRSLNAYASA
;
A
#
# COMPACT_ATOMS: atom_id res chain seq x y z
N MET A 1 17.89 35.45 2.38
CA MET A 1 18.04 34.52 3.51
C MET A 1 18.81 33.32 2.99
N LYS A 2 20.11 33.18 3.33
CA LYS A 2 20.85 31.96 3.00
C LYS A 2 20.37 30.91 4.01
N LEU A 3 19.49 30.01 3.59
CA LEU A 3 19.19 28.81 4.37
C LEU A 3 20.49 28.02 4.48
N GLU A 4 21.12 28.04 5.65
CA GLU A 4 22.25 27.16 5.93
C GLU A 4 21.76 25.71 5.84
N VAL A 5 22.62 24.84 5.31
CA VAL A 5 22.30 23.43 4.95
C VAL A 5 21.89 22.59 6.18
N SER A 6 22.02 23.12 7.41
CA SER A 6 21.89 22.41 8.68
C SER A 6 20.47 22.12 9.17
N GLU A 7 19.41 22.56 8.49
CA GLU A 7 18.01 22.40 8.98
C GLU A 7 17.12 21.53 8.08
N ARG A 8 17.67 20.62 7.27
CA ARG A 8 16.86 19.76 6.36
C ARG A 8 16.56 18.41 6.95
N ALA A 9 15.46 17.79 6.53
CA ALA A 9 15.18 16.39 6.80
C ALA A 9 15.27 15.58 5.50
N VAL A 10 15.77 14.35 5.61
CA VAL A 10 15.93 13.45 4.47
C VAL A 10 15.22 12.15 4.75
N ALA A 11 14.41 11.70 3.80
CA ALA A 11 13.86 10.35 3.82
C ALA A 11 14.48 9.56 2.67
N VAL A 12 14.93 8.34 2.96
CA VAL A 12 15.48 7.43 1.95
C VAL A 12 14.61 6.21 1.88
N GLU A 13 14.04 5.94 0.71
CA GLU A 13 13.31 4.72 0.43
C GLU A 13 14.20 3.78 -0.38
N VAL A 14 14.37 2.55 0.09
CA VAL A 14 15.17 1.52 -0.60
C VAL A 14 14.22 0.42 -1.02
N GLY A 15 14.02 0.29 -2.34
CA GLY A 15 13.21 -0.74 -3.01
C GLY A 15 13.76 -1.16 -4.36
N VAL A 16 12.90 -1.37 -5.36
CA VAL A 16 13.36 -1.55 -6.77
C VAL A 16 14.18 -0.33 -7.21
N HIS A 17 13.77 0.84 -6.74
CA HIS A 17 14.54 2.07 -6.82
C HIS A 17 15.01 2.50 -5.43
N THR A 18 16.20 3.07 -5.35
CA THR A 18 16.60 3.90 -4.21
C THR A 18 16.12 5.31 -4.47
N ARG A 19 15.25 5.82 -3.60
CA ARG A 19 14.64 7.15 -3.71
C ARG A 19 15.03 8.01 -2.52
N VAL A 20 15.27 9.29 -2.77
CA VAL A 20 15.68 10.26 -1.75
C VAL A 20 14.74 11.46 -1.79
N GLY A 21 13.93 11.59 -0.74
CA GLY A 21 13.06 12.74 -0.51
C GLY A 21 13.76 13.77 0.37
N ILE A 22 13.78 15.03 -0.07
CA ILE A 22 14.35 16.16 0.65
C ILE A 22 13.21 17.04 1.17
N TYR A 23 13.29 17.36 2.46
CA TYR A 23 12.32 18.21 3.14
C TYR A 23 12.99 19.45 3.69
N VAL A 24 12.33 20.59 3.50
CA VAL A 24 12.82 21.90 3.96
C VAL A 24 11.95 22.43 5.08
N PRO A 25 12.54 23.08 6.10
CA PRO A 25 11.80 23.63 7.20
C PRO A 25 11.03 24.89 6.74
N THR A 26 9.86 25.08 7.33
CA THR A 26 9.08 26.31 7.31
C THR A 26 9.00 26.88 8.73
N SER A 27 8.11 27.83 9.00
CA SER A 27 7.94 28.37 10.36
C SER A 27 7.54 27.30 11.38
N ASP A 28 6.72 26.34 10.98
CA ASP A 28 6.01 25.43 11.89
C ASP A 28 6.15 23.95 11.53
N ASP A 29 6.59 23.63 10.30
CA ASP A 29 6.66 22.27 9.77
C ASP A 29 7.81 22.07 8.77
N TYR A 30 7.96 20.86 8.26
CA TYR A 30 8.80 20.50 7.13
C TYR A 30 7.91 20.23 5.91
N ARG A 31 8.32 20.71 4.74
CA ARG A 31 7.62 20.48 3.47
C ARG A 31 8.47 19.69 2.51
N PHE A 32 7.83 18.79 1.79
CA PHE A 32 8.46 18.06 0.70
C PHE A 32 8.94 19.05 -0.36
N PHE A 33 10.21 18.92 -0.78
CA PHE A 33 10.85 19.90 -1.65
C PHE A 33 11.37 19.28 -2.94
N ALA A 34 12.06 18.14 -2.84
CA ALA A 34 12.66 17.50 -4.00
C ALA A 34 12.70 15.98 -3.83
N LEU A 35 12.66 15.28 -4.97
CA LEU A 35 12.85 13.84 -5.09
C LEU A 35 14.02 13.55 -6.03
N GLY A 36 14.79 12.53 -5.70
CA GLY A 36 15.63 11.83 -6.67
C GLY A 36 15.42 10.32 -6.56
N SER A 37 15.69 9.59 -7.63
CA SER A 37 15.37 8.18 -7.76
C SER A 37 16.33 7.48 -8.74
N ALA A 38 17.10 6.52 -8.26
CA ALA A 38 17.94 5.67 -9.10
C ALA A 38 17.53 4.20 -8.94
N PRO A 39 17.79 3.33 -9.94
CA PRO A 39 17.74 1.88 -9.72
C PRO A 39 18.54 1.51 -8.46
N SER A 40 17.97 0.62 -7.65
CA SER A 40 18.66 0.16 -6.46
C SER A 40 19.84 -0.74 -6.83
N SER A 41 20.95 -0.57 -6.12
CA SER A 41 22.20 -1.31 -6.32
C SER A 41 22.55 -2.17 -5.11
N LEU A 42 21.58 -2.40 -4.21
CA LEU A 42 21.75 -3.26 -3.03
C LEU A 42 21.91 -4.74 -3.39
N GLU A 43 21.38 -5.16 -4.55
CA GLU A 43 21.48 -6.51 -5.07
C GLU A 43 22.44 -6.61 -6.27
N ALA A 44 22.49 -7.80 -6.88
CA ALA A 44 23.24 -8.04 -8.10
C ALA A 44 22.89 -7.02 -9.19
N PRO A 45 23.88 -6.56 -9.98
CA PRO A 45 25.27 -7.03 -9.99
C PRO A 45 26.19 -6.34 -8.96
N ASP A 46 25.75 -5.26 -8.32
CA ASP A 46 26.64 -4.34 -7.61
C ASP A 46 26.84 -4.70 -6.13
N PHE A 47 25.79 -5.13 -5.43
CA PHE A 47 25.81 -5.41 -3.98
C PHE A 47 26.34 -4.23 -3.13
N ASP A 48 26.13 -3.00 -3.59
CA ASP A 48 26.59 -1.75 -2.98
C ASP A 48 25.51 -0.67 -3.10
N LEU A 49 24.76 -0.43 -2.02
CA LEU A 49 23.69 0.57 -1.99
C LEU A 49 24.23 2.00 -2.21
N THR A 50 25.52 2.27 -1.98
CA THR A 50 26.09 3.60 -2.13
C THR A 50 26.01 4.12 -3.57
N ILE A 51 25.99 3.23 -4.57
CA ILE A 51 25.91 3.59 -5.99
C ILE A 51 24.55 4.20 -6.31
N GLY A 52 23.47 3.44 -6.10
CA GLY A 52 22.10 3.89 -6.30
C GLY A 52 21.75 5.06 -5.39
N TYR A 53 22.19 5.03 -4.13
CA TYR A 53 22.00 6.15 -3.20
C TYR A 53 22.64 7.45 -3.68
N LYS A 54 23.92 7.44 -4.11
CA LYS A 54 24.60 8.65 -4.64
C LYS A 54 23.94 9.16 -5.91
N ALA A 55 23.50 8.25 -6.79
CA ALA A 55 22.77 8.63 -8.00
C ALA A 55 21.43 9.31 -7.67
N ALA A 56 20.64 8.74 -6.75
CA ALA A 56 19.39 9.32 -6.29
C ALA A 56 19.59 10.68 -5.60
N VAL A 57 20.64 10.80 -4.77
CA VAL A 57 21.06 12.08 -4.17
C VAL A 57 21.39 13.11 -5.26
N SER A 58 22.19 12.74 -6.26
CA SER A 58 22.59 13.63 -7.36
C SER A 58 21.39 14.14 -8.14
N GLU A 59 20.42 13.27 -8.44
CA GLU A 59 19.18 13.64 -9.10
C GLU A 59 18.32 14.56 -8.23
N ALA A 60 18.17 14.27 -6.93
CA ALA A 60 17.43 15.11 -6.00
C ALA A 60 18.01 16.53 -5.91
N VAL A 61 19.35 16.65 -5.88
CA VAL A 61 20.07 17.94 -5.94
C VAL A 61 19.82 18.65 -7.27
N THR A 62 19.85 17.92 -8.37
CA THR A 62 19.62 18.49 -9.70
C THR A 62 18.20 19.04 -9.81
N ASN A 63 17.19 18.28 -9.34
CA ASN A 63 15.79 18.67 -9.33
C ASN A 63 15.52 19.86 -8.39
N ALA A 64 16.24 19.95 -7.28
CA ALA A 64 16.20 21.08 -6.35
C ALA A 64 16.85 22.37 -6.90
N GLY A 65 17.76 22.26 -7.86
CA GLY A 65 18.51 23.37 -8.44
C GLY A 65 19.45 24.10 -7.46
N SER A 66 19.99 25.24 -7.92
CA SER A 66 20.93 26.09 -7.15
C SER A 66 20.30 26.75 -5.91
N TYR A 67 18.97 26.71 -5.79
CA TYR A 67 18.22 27.28 -4.66
C TYR A 67 18.49 26.53 -3.35
N ALA A 68 18.99 25.29 -3.41
CA ALA A 68 19.20 24.45 -2.22
C ALA A 68 20.65 23.98 -2.00
N PHE A 69 21.52 23.92 -3.01
CA PHE A 69 22.83 23.28 -2.84
C PHE A 69 24.01 24.11 -3.36
N ASN A 70 25.09 24.14 -2.56
CA ASN A 70 26.40 24.60 -3.04
C ASN A 70 27.16 23.39 -3.63
N THR A 71 27.91 23.57 -4.72
CA THR A 71 28.53 22.46 -5.49
C THR A 71 29.47 21.57 -4.67
N THR A 72 30.11 22.12 -3.62
CA THR A 72 30.97 21.36 -2.69
C THR A 72 30.24 20.34 -1.80
N THR A 73 28.91 20.42 -1.68
CA THR A 73 28.09 19.50 -0.86
C THR A 73 27.77 18.20 -1.59
N VAL A 74 27.84 18.19 -2.93
CA VAL A 74 27.52 17.02 -3.76
C VAL A 74 28.64 15.98 -3.66
N ASP A 75 29.90 16.41 -3.66
CA ASP A 75 31.08 15.53 -3.59
C ASP A 75 31.26 14.84 -2.21
N LYS A 76 30.66 15.38 -1.15
CA LYS A 76 30.69 14.80 0.21
C LYS A 76 29.44 13.97 0.54
N GLY A 77 28.50 13.85 -0.39
CA GLY A 77 27.17 13.29 -0.14
C GLY A 77 26.26 14.30 0.59
N LEU A 78 24.96 14.24 0.31
CA LEU A 78 23.92 15.07 0.93
C LEU A 78 23.85 14.95 2.46
N VAL A 79 24.54 13.97 3.03
CA VAL A 79 24.39 13.56 4.42
C VAL A 79 25.67 13.84 5.18
N SER A 80 25.67 14.99 5.85
CA SER A 80 26.55 15.23 7.00
C SER A 80 25.92 14.62 8.27
N ASP A 81 26.73 14.25 9.26
CA ASP A 81 26.35 13.63 10.55
C ASP A 81 25.34 14.42 11.43
N GLY A 82 24.77 15.53 10.94
CA GLY A 82 23.78 16.36 11.65
C GLY A 82 22.38 16.41 11.03
N LEU A 83 22.13 15.79 9.86
CA LEU A 83 20.79 15.78 9.27
C LEU A 83 19.97 14.60 9.79
N PRO A 84 18.72 14.80 10.24
CA PRO A 84 17.85 13.70 10.57
C PRO A 84 17.46 12.94 9.29
N ILE A 85 17.77 11.65 9.29
CA ILE A 85 17.48 10.75 8.18
C ILE A 85 16.56 9.65 8.68
N SER A 86 15.50 9.39 7.95
CA SER A 86 14.69 8.18 8.15
C SER A 86 14.80 7.29 6.92
N VAL A 87 14.94 5.99 7.14
CA VAL A 87 15.02 5.01 6.06
C VAL A 87 13.72 4.21 6.02
N VAL A 88 13.07 4.22 4.86
CA VAL A 88 11.95 3.35 4.51
C VAL A 88 12.53 2.12 3.82
N THR A 89 12.31 0.94 4.39
CA THR A 89 12.58 -0.33 3.72
C THR A 89 11.30 -0.75 3.02
N GLY A 90 11.26 -0.77 1.68
CA GLY A 90 10.03 -1.02 0.92
C GLY A 90 10.30 -1.64 -0.45
N GLU A 91 9.33 -2.39 -1.00
CA GLU A 91 9.40 -3.21 -2.23
C GLU A 91 10.47 -4.31 -2.21
N ALA A 92 10.01 -5.56 -2.25
CA ALA A 92 10.73 -6.80 -1.93
C ALA A 92 12.00 -7.15 -2.75
N LEU A 93 12.53 -6.22 -3.57
CA LEU A 93 13.89 -6.33 -4.13
C LEU A 93 14.97 -5.70 -3.25
N ALA A 94 14.62 -4.90 -2.25
CA ALA A 94 15.59 -4.32 -1.33
C ALA A 94 15.71 -5.16 -0.05
N ARG A 95 16.18 -6.42 -0.15
CA ARG A 95 16.44 -7.37 0.97
C ARG A 95 15.81 -6.93 2.31
N GLY A 96 14.48 -6.95 2.38
CA GLY A 96 13.78 -6.84 3.66
C GLY A 96 14.08 -8.10 4.49
N PRO A 97 13.84 -8.07 5.81
CA PRO A 97 13.93 -9.29 6.59
C PRO A 97 12.90 -10.28 6.08
N THR A 98 13.32 -11.52 5.88
CA THR A 98 12.46 -12.61 5.44
C THR A 98 11.85 -13.31 6.65
N ALA A 99 10.60 -13.74 6.53
CA ALA A 99 9.88 -14.44 7.58
C ALA A 99 9.27 -15.75 7.08
N PHE A 100 9.33 -16.79 7.91
CA PHE A 100 8.61 -18.04 7.69
C PHE A 100 7.60 -18.25 8.81
N LEU A 101 6.36 -18.57 8.44
CA LEU A 101 5.27 -18.81 9.37
C LEU A 101 5.09 -20.31 9.60
N MET A 102 4.95 -20.74 10.85
CA MET A 102 4.61 -22.12 11.15
C MET A 102 3.74 -22.28 12.38
N GLY A 103 2.92 -23.32 12.40
CA GLY A 103 2.22 -23.74 13.61
C GLY A 103 0.82 -24.29 13.36
N ASN A 104 -0.06 -24.20 14.36
CA ASN A 104 -1.37 -24.87 14.36
C ASN A 104 -2.58 -23.91 14.27
N LEU A 105 -2.36 -22.68 13.82
CA LEU A 105 -3.45 -21.73 13.60
C LEU A 105 -4.43 -22.26 12.54
N VAL A 106 -5.71 -21.92 12.69
CA VAL A 106 -6.71 -22.08 11.63
C VAL A 106 -6.41 -21.12 10.48
N ALA A 107 -6.81 -21.47 9.25
CA ALA A 107 -6.49 -20.71 8.04
C ALA A 107 -6.76 -19.19 8.17
N ARG A 108 -7.91 -18.79 8.74
CA ARG A 108 -8.25 -17.38 9.03
C ARG A 108 -7.16 -16.66 9.82
N ASP A 109 -6.72 -17.23 10.94
CA ASP A 109 -5.78 -16.57 11.85
C ASP A 109 -4.35 -16.64 11.30
N LEU A 110 -4.03 -17.69 10.52
CA LEU A 110 -2.77 -17.76 9.77
C LEU A 110 -2.67 -16.69 8.69
N GLU A 111 -3.75 -16.47 7.92
CA GLU A 111 -3.83 -15.40 6.91
C GLU A 111 -3.70 -14.01 7.56
N ALA A 112 -4.36 -13.80 8.70
CA ALA A 112 -4.26 -12.54 9.42
C ALA A 112 -2.85 -12.30 10.01
N LEU A 113 -2.19 -13.35 10.51
CA LEU A 113 -0.82 -13.24 10.96
C LEU A 113 0.15 -12.99 9.80
N ALA A 114 -0.05 -13.66 8.65
CA ALA A 114 0.71 -13.43 7.43
C ALA A 114 0.61 -11.98 6.94
N SER A 115 -0.60 -11.43 6.96
CA SER A 115 -0.85 -10.01 6.70
C SER A 115 0.02 -9.13 7.61
N ASN A 116 -0.03 -9.34 8.93
CA ASN A 116 0.79 -8.55 9.88
C ASN A 116 2.30 -8.71 9.70
N VAL A 117 2.77 -9.88 9.29
CA VAL A 117 4.17 -10.10 8.93
C VAL A 117 4.57 -9.19 7.76
N ALA A 118 3.76 -9.16 6.70
CA ALA A 118 3.99 -8.28 5.56
C ALA A 118 3.93 -6.79 5.96
N LEU A 119 2.97 -6.40 6.81
CA LEU A 119 2.83 -5.01 7.29
C LEU A 119 4.01 -4.55 8.16
N ALA A 120 4.58 -5.45 8.96
CA ALA A 120 5.80 -5.18 9.73
C ALA A 120 7.03 -4.99 8.82
N GLY A 121 6.91 -5.23 7.51
CA GLY A 121 7.97 -5.07 6.52
C GLY A 121 8.78 -6.34 6.29
N PHE A 122 8.27 -7.51 6.71
CA PHE A 122 8.87 -8.77 6.36
C PHE A 122 8.40 -9.27 5.00
N GLU A 123 9.29 -9.94 4.31
CA GLU A 123 8.94 -10.76 3.16
C GLU A 123 8.61 -12.19 3.62
N GLU A 124 7.35 -12.62 3.49
CA GLU A 124 6.97 -14.01 3.79
C GLU A 124 7.56 -14.94 2.72
N VAL A 125 8.51 -15.80 3.11
CA VAL A 125 9.13 -16.79 2.19
C VAL A 125 8.41 -18.15 2.20
N GLY A 126 7.43 -18.30 3.08
CA GLY A 126 6.59 -19.49 3.12
C GLY A 126 5.88 -19.69 4.45
N ARG A 127 4.99 -20.68 4.43
CA ARG A 127 4.21 -21.09 5.59
C ARG A 127 4.02 -22.60 5.67
N ALA A 128 3.93 -23.12 6.89
CA ALA A 128 3.62 -24.51 7.17
C ALA A 128 2.59 -24.62 8.30
N THR A 129 1.43 -25.22 8.01
CA THR A 129 0.47 -25.56 9.07
C THR A 129 0.65 -27.01 9.53
N THR A 130 0.71 -27.21 10.85
CA THR A 130 0.70 -28.53 11.50
C THR A 130 -0.70 -28.92 11.98
N SER A 131 -1.72 -28.09 11.69
CA SER A 131 -3.11 -28.38 12.04
C SER A 131 -3.61 -29.65 11.33
N VAL A 132 -4.23 -30.55 12.09
CA VAL A 132 -4.74 -31.84 11.58
C VAL A 132 -6.03 -31.67 10.77
N ARG A 133 -6.73 -30.53 10.90
CA ARG A 133 -8.07 -30.33 10.33
C ARG A 133 -8.06 -29.82 8.88
N ASP A 134 -6.99 -29.16 8.44
CA ASP A 134 -6.80 -28.75 7.04
C ASP A 134 -5.85 -29.71 6.30
N LEU A 135 -6.38 -30.88 5.93
CA LEU A 135 -5.64 -31.92 5.21
C LEU A 135 -5.03 -31.46 3.87
N ARG A 136 -5.47 -30.33 3.32
CA ARG A 136 -4.99 -29.78 2.04
C ARG A 136 -3.70 -28.97 2.16
N GLU A 137 -3.39 -28.44 3.34
CA GLU A 137 -2.24 -27.53 3.56
C GLU A 137 -1.28 -28.03 4.64
N ARG A 138 -1.55 -29.19 5.25
CA ARG A 138 -0.65 -29.78 6.23
C ARG A 138 0.70 -30.11 5.58
N VAL A 139 1.72 -29.35 5.96
CA VAL A 139 3.11 -29.66 5.66
C VAL A 139 3.64 -30.48 6.83
N ASP A 140 4.23 -31.65 6.56
CA ASP A 140 4.87 -32.40 7.64
C ASP A 140 6.06 -31.61 8.21
N GLY A 141 6.35 -31.82 9.49
CA GLY A 141 7.42 -31.08 10.16
C GLY A 141 8.77 -31.12 9.42
N PRO A 142 9.26 -32.29 8.97
CA PRO A 142 10.50 -32.38 8.18
C PRO A 142 10.49 -31.55 6.89
N ALA A 143 9.39 -31.56 6.12
CA ALA A 143 9.27 -30.75 4.92
C ALA A 143 9.27 -29.25 5.25
N ALA A 144 8.66 -28.83 6.37
CA ALA A 144 8.74 -27.45 6.83
C ALA A 144 10.19 -27.03 7.13
N ILE A 145 11.00 -27.92 7.74
CA ILE A 145 12.44 -27.65 7.92
C ILE A 145 13.12 -27.49 6.58
N ASP A 146 12.86 -28.37 5.60
CA ASP A 146 13.52 -28.30 4.31
C ASP A 146 13.18 -26.99 3.57
N VAL A 147 11.95 -26.50 3.71
CA VAL A 147 11.55 -25.18 3.21
C VAL A 147 12.30 -24.06 3.94
N ILE A 148 12.36 -24.08 5.28
CA ILE A 148 13.11 -23.10 6.06
C ILE A 148 14.60 -23.14 5.69
N ALA A 149 15.19 -24.33 5.56
CA ALA A 149 16.60 -24.51 5.23
C ALA A 149 16.93 -24.04 3.81
N SER A 150 15.99 -24.18 2.87
CA SER A 150 16.15 -23.74 1.48
C SER A 150 16.05 -22.22 1.35
N HIS A 151 15.06 -21.61 2.01
CA HIS A 151 14.80 -20.16 1.91
C HIS A 151 15.62 -19.31 2.89
N LYS A 152 16.11 -19.92 3.98
CA LYS A 152 16.91 -19.29 5.03
C LYS A 152 16.31 -17.97 5.59
N PRO A 153 15.07 -17.99 6.12
CA PRO A 153 14.42 -16.80 6.65
C PRO A 153 15.19 -16.14 7.80
N ASP A 154 15.15 -14.81 7.88
CA ASP A 154 15.72 -14.05 9.01
C ASP A 154 14.92 -14.26 10.31
N LEU A 155 13.61 -14.47 10.18
CA LEU A 155 12.66 -14.70 11.27
C LEU A 155 11.83 -15.97 11.03
N VAL A 156 11.72 -16.83 12.04
CA VAL A 156 10.70 -17.89 12.07
C VAL A 156 9.65 -17.51 13.11
N VAL A 157 8.41 -17.38 12.66
CA VAL A 157 7.25 -17.11 13.52
C VAL A 157 6.54 -18.43 13.79
N ALA A 158 6.68 -18.94 15.00
CA ALA A 158 6.03 -20.18 15.43
C ALA A 158 4.78 -19.83 16.26
N SER A 159 3.59 -20.14 15.75
CA SER A 159 2.31 -19.79 16.37
C SER A 159 1.49 -21.00 16.81
N LEU A 160 1.20 -21.09 18.12
CA LEU A 160 0.58 -22.26 18.74
C LEU A 160 -0.53 -21.86 19.73
N THR A 161 -1.75 -22.36 19.53
CA THR A 161 -2.92 -22.02 20.36
C THR A 161 -2.99 -22.82 21.67
N SER A 162 -2.71 -24.13 21.61
CA SER A 162 -2.58 -25.04 22.76
C SER A 162 -1.91 -26.37 22.34
N ASP A 163 -1.47 -27.17 23.31
CA ASP A 163 -0.93 -28.52 23.08
C ASP A 163 -2.01 -29.59 22.79
N SER A 164 -3.29 -29.21 22.72
CA SER A 164 -4.41 -30.16 22.57
C SER A 164 -4.82 -30.44 21.12
N GLU A 165 -4.40 -29.62 20.16
CA GLU A 165 -4.73 -29.78 18.74
C GLU A 165 -3.46 -29.64 17.87
N GLY A 166 -2.96 -30.75 17.31
CA GLY A 166 -1.76 -30.76 16.46
C GLY A 166 -0.47 -31.17 17.18
N ASP A 167 0.68 -30.80 16.61
CA ASP A 167 1.98 -31.08 17.22
C ASP A 167 2.26 -30.10 18.37
N GLY A 168 2.55 -30.62 19.57
CA GLY A 168 2.80 -29.81 20.76
C GLY A 168 4.07 -28.96 20.68
N ILE A 169 4.17 -27.97 21.56
CA ILE A 169 5.31 -27.03 21.59
C ILE A 169 6.69 -27.73 21.70
N GLU A 170 6.77 -28.88 22.38
CA GLU A 170 8.00 -29.67 22.48
C GLU A 170 8.45 -30.21 21.12
N TYR A 171 7.51 -30.77 20.34
CA TYR A 171 7.81 -31.32 19.02
C TYR A 171 8.33 -30.25 18.08
N LEU A 172 7.64 -29.10 18.00
CA LEU A 172 8.09 -28.01 17.13
C LEU A 172 9.45 -27.44 17.56
N ALA A 173 9.70 -27.34 18.86
CA ALA A 173 11.01 -26.92 19.36
C ALA A 173 12.12 -27.90 18.99
N ASP A 174 11.89 -29.20 19.16
CA ASP A 174 12.85 -30.24 18.77
C ASP A 174 13.08 -30.25 17.26
N LEU A 175 12.01 -30.04 16.49
CA LEU A 175 12.06 -29.96 15.05
C LEU A 175 12.91 -28.77 14.58
N MET A 176 12.71 -27.58 15.14
CA MET A 176 13.53 -26.40 14.83
C MET A 176 14.99 -26.63 15.23
N VAL A 177 15.25 -27.15 16.42
CA VAL A 177 16.63 -27.39 16.91
C VAL A 177 17.34 -28.45 16.06
N MET A 178 16.72 -29.61 15.81
CA MET A 178 17.34 -30.67 15.00
C MET A 178 17.46 -30.26 13.53
N GLY A 179 16.44 -29.57 13.01
CA GLY A 179 16.33 -29.22 11.61
C GLY A 179 17.22 -28.06 11.16
N LEU A 180 17.42 -27.07 12.03
CA LEU A 180 18.13 -25.82 11.68
C LEU A 180 19.53 -25.74 12.28
N ALA A 181 19.77 -26.31 13.47
CA ALA A 181 21.08 -26.20 14.13
C ALA A 181 22.19 -27.04 13.45
N GLY A 182 21.81 -28.09 12.71
CA GLY A 182 22.76 -29.06 12.14
C GLY A 182 23.14 -28.83 10.69
N ARG A 183 22.59 -27.80 10.02
CA ARG A 183 22.68 -27.69 8.55
C ARG A 183 23.77 -26.73 8.04
N GLU A 184 24.03 -25.61 8.70
CA GLU A 184 25.12 -24.69 8.33
C GLU A 184 25.71 -23.94 9.53
N SER A 185 27.04 -23.77 9.55
CA SER A 185 27.81 -23.25 10.69
C SER A 185 27.52 -21.80 11.08
N HIS A 186 26.73 -21.06 10.30
CA HIS A 186 26.56 -19.60 10.43
C HIS A 186 25.12 -19.10 10.23
N TYR A 187 24.15 -19.98 9.98
CA TYR A 187 22.75 -19.59 9.81
C TYR A 187 21.97 -19.83 11.12
N VAL A 188 21.58 -18.74 11.78
CA VAL A 188 20.84 -18.77 13.04
C VAL A 188 19.67 -17.78 12.95
N PRO A 189 18.47 -18.24 12.54
CA PRO A 189 17.32 -17.35 12.45
C PRO A 189 16.87 -16.91 13.85
N ARG A 190 16.19 -15.77 13.92
CA ARG A 190 15.48 -15.36 15.14
C ARG A 190 14.16 -16.09 15.22
N ILE A 191 13.72 -16.44 16.42
CA ILE A 191 12.45 -17.14 16.64
C ILE A 191 11.50 -16.20 17.38
N LEU A 192 10.34 -15.94 16.78
CA LEU A 192 9.20 -15.33 17.45
C LEU A 192 8.17 -16.42 17.76
N LEU A 193 8.10 -16.82 19.03
CA LEU A 193 7.17 -17.84 19.50
C LEU A 193 5.91 -17.18 20.04
N LEU A 194 4.80 -17.35 19.33
CA LEU A 194 3.47 -16.89 19.70
C LEU A 194 2.73 -18.08 20.34
N TYR A 195 2.54 -18.08 21.67
CA TYR A 195 1.95 -19.24 22.37
C TYR A 195 0.77 -18.88 23.26
N GLY A 196 -0.31 -19.66 23.18
CA GLY A 196 -1.53 -19.44 23.97
C GLY A 196 -1.38 -19.81 25.45
N GLY A 197 -0.44 -20.70 25.78
CA GLY A 197 -0.16 -21.19 27.13
C GLY A 197 1.12 -20.64 27.76
N ASP A 198 1.55 -21.28 28.85
CA ASP A 198 2.87 -21.04 29.44
C ASP A 198 3.90 -21.95 28.80
N VAL A 199 4.93 -21.38 28.18
CA VAL A 199 6.00 -22.17 27.54
C VAL A 199 6.80 -22.90 28.62
N PRO A 200 6.93 -24.25 28.56
CA PRO A 200 7.74 -24.98 29.53
C PRO A 200 9.19 -24.48 29.56
N THR A 201 9.74 -24.27 30.77
CA THR A 201 11.09 -23.71 30.95
C THR A 201 12.16 -24.52 30.22
N ALA A 202 12.02 -25.85 30.18
CA ALA A 202 12.94 -26.74 29.46
C ALA A 202 12.94 -26.48 27.94
N VAL A 203 11.76 -26.26 27.34
CA VAL A 203 11.62 -25.95 25.92
C VAL A 203 12.23 -24.58 25.61
N LEU A 204 11.92 -23.57 26.42
CA LEU A 204 12.44 -22.22 26.22
C LEU A 204 13.97 -22.17 26.33
N ASN A 205 14.54 -22.86 27.32
CA ASN A 205 16.00 -22.92 27.50
C ASN A 205 16.69 -23.60 26.32
N ARG A 206 16.10 -24.67 25.80
CA ARG A 206 16.61 -25.41 24.63
C ARG A 206 16.59 -24.55 23.36
N LEU A 207 15.50 -23.81 23.10
CA LEU A 207 15.44 -22.87 21.98
C LEU A 207 16.44 -21.73 22.12
N LYS A 208 16.50 -21.08 23.30
CA LYS A 208 17.42 -19.97 23.57
C LYS A 208 18.90 -20.36 23.55
N LEU A 209 19.21 -21.64 23.74
CA LEU A 209 20.58 -22.15 23.63
C LEU A 209 21.10 -22.07 22.19
N VAL A 210 20.20 -22.18 21.21
CA VAL A 210 20.54 -22.25 19.78
C VAL A 210 20.15 -20.97 19.04
N PHE A 211 18.95 -20.45 19.28
CA PHE A 211 18.37 -19.34 18.53
C PHE A 211 17.99 -18.16 19.45
N PRO A 212 18.22 -16.91 19.02
CA PRO A 212 17.63 -15.73 19.66
C PRO A 212 16.10 -15.85 19.64
N THR A 213 15.50 -16.15 20.79
CA THR A 213 14.07 -16.49 20.91
C THR A 213 13.32 -15.47 21.74
N ARG A 214 12.28 -14.88 21.16
CA ARG A 214 11.29 -14.03 21.83
C ARG A 214 9.98 -14.78 21.96
N VAL A 215 9.32 -14.65 23.10
CA VAL A 215 8.02 -15.29 23.37
C VAL A 215 6.98 -14.22 23.62
N ILE A 216 5.84 -14.35 22.93
CA ILE A 216 4.66 -13.52 23.12
C ILE A 216 3.50 -14.44 23.45
N ARG A 217 2.81 -14.12 24.55
CA ARG A 217 1.58 -14.80 24.89
C ARG A 217 0.46 -14.30 23.99
N ILE A 218 -0.29 -15.23 23.40
CA ILE A 218 -1.42 -14.91 22.54
C ILE A 218 -2.73 -15.42 23.15
N SER A 219 -3.85 -14.90 22.66
CA SER A 219 -5.19 -15.39 22.99
C SER A 219 -6.01 -15.58 21.72
N GLY A 220 -6.88 -16.59 21.71
CA GLY A 220 -7.61 -16.97 20.49
C GLY A 220 -6.74 -17.80 19.54
N GLY A 221 -7.02 -17.71 18.24
CA GLY A 221 -6.38 -18.53 17.20
C GLY A 221 -7.12 -19.84 16.90
N THR A 222 -8.30 -20.02 17.51
CA THR A 222 -9.09 -21.26 17.44
C THR A 222 -10.30 -21.08 16.52
N PRO A 223 -10.96 -22.16 16.07
CA PRO A 223 -12.16 -22.04 15.22
C PRO A 223 -13.24 -21.11 15.80
N ASN A 224 -13.41 -21.13 17.13
CA ASN A 224 -14.48 -20.40 17.82
C ASN A 224 -14.04 -19.01 18.34
N GLN A 225 -12.73 -18.74 18.39
CA GLN A 225 -12.20 -17.49 18.94
C GLN A 225 -11.05 -16.99 18.06
N PRO A 226 -11.25 -15.90 17.29
CA PRO A 226 -10.20 -15.23 16.54
C PRO A 226 -9.01 -14.85 17.39
N MET A 227 -7.82 -14.89 16.79
CA MET A 227 -6.60 -14.47 17.46
C MET A 227 -6.62 -12.97 17.75
N ASP A 228 -6.22 -12.57 18.96
CA ASP A 228 -5.88 -11.18 19.24
C ASP A 228 -4.48 -10.89 18.68
N LEU A 229 -4.43 -10.03 17.66
CA LEU A 229 -3.22 -9.72 16.91
C LEU A 229 -2.44 -8.55 17.50
N HIS A 230 -2.95 -7.81 18.50
CA HIS A 230 -2.30 -6.60 18.99
C HIS A 230 -0.85 -6.85 19.46
N ALA A 231 -0.65 -7.82 20.37
CA ALA A 231 0.68 -8.15 20.86
C ALA A 231 1.61 -8.79 19.80
N PRO A 232 1.12 -9.73 18.95
CA PRO A 232 1.86 -10.20 17.78
C PRO A 232 2.36 -9.09 16.85
N THR A 233 1.51 -8.12 16.49
CA THR A 233 1.85 -7.01 15.59
C THR A 233 2.99 -6.18 16.15
N THR A 234 2.88 -5.73 17.41
CA THR A 234 3.96 -4.96 18.06
C THR A 234 5.27 -5.74 18.13
N ALA A 235 5.22 -7.05 18.39
CA ALA A 235 6.42 -7.87 18.43
C ALA A 235 7.06 -8.01 17.04
N LEU A 236 6.27 -8.18 15.98
CA LEU A 236 6.76 -8.23 14.61
C LEU A 236 7.44 -6.92 14.20
N GLU A 237 6.82 -5.76 14.49
CA GLU A 237 7.40 -4.45 14.22
C GLU A 237 8.77 -4.26 14.90
N GLU A 238 8.89 -4.70 16.16
CA GLU A 238 10.16 -4.64 16.89
C GLU A 238 11.21 -5.62 16.32
N GLU A 239 10.81 -6.83 15.92
CA GLU A 239 11.73 -7.78 15.28
C GLU A 239 12.20 -7.29 13.91
N ALA A 240 11.31 -6.71 13.10
CA ALA A 240 11.63 -6.12 11.81
C ALA A 240 12.66 -5.00 11.98
N LYS A 241 12.41 -4.08 12.93
CA LYS A 241 13.35 -3.00 13.25
C LYS A 241 14.74 -3.52 13.61
N ASN A 242 14.81 -4.56 14.44
CA ASN A 242 16.09 -5.14 14.85
C ASN A 242 16.81 -5.89 13.72
N LEU A 243 16.06 -6.57 12.84
CA LEU A 243 16.61 -7.33 11.72
C LEU A 243 17.06 -6.41 10.57
N CYS A 244 16.31 -5.38 10.23
CA CYS A 244 16.71 -4.38 9.23
C CYS A 244 18.08 -3.77 9.59
N GLN A 245 18.30 -3.43 10.86
CA GLN A 245 19.62 -2.95 11.35
C GLN A 245 20.76 -3.96 11.12
N ASN A 246 20.46 -5.26 11.06
CA ASN A 246 21.43 -6.32 10.84
C ASN A 246 21.60 -6.70 9.37
N ILE A 247 20.56 -6.63 8.53
CA ILE A 247 20.63 -7.00 7.10
C ILE A 247 21.55 -6.07 6.30
N PHE A 248 21.65 -4.82 6.75
CA PHE A 248 22.64 -3.88 6.24
C PHE A 248 24.09 -4.23 6.64
N LYS A 249 24.33 -5.23 7.50
CA LYS A 249 25.69 -5.69 7.84
C LYS A 249 26.23 -6.61 6.74
N GLY A 250 27.31 -6.19 6.08
CA GLY A 250 28.00 -6.96 5.05
C GLY A 250 27.87 -6.37 3.64
N ASN A 251 26.93 -5.45 3.43
CA ASN A 251 26.80 -4.66 2.21
C ASN A 251 27.50 -3.30 2.38
N VAL A 252 27.93 -2.70 1.28
CA VAL A 252 28.49 -1.35 1.31
C VAL A 252 27.33 -0.36 1.41
N ILE A 253 27.19 0.26 2.59
CA ILE A 253 26.09 1.16 2.93
C ILE A 253 26.66 2.41 3.59
N PRO A 254 26.17 3.62 3.26
CA PRO A 254 26.56 4.84 3.96
C PRO A 254 26.32 4.72 5.47
N THR A 255 27.32 5.06 6.29
CA THR A 255 27.25 4.92 7.76
C THR A 255 26.03 5.62 8.35
N SER A 256 25.71 6.80 7.84
CA SER A 256 24.53 7.57 8.24
C SER A 256 23.21 6.81 8.01
N LEU A 257 23.07 6.09 6.89
CA LEU A 257 21.92 5.23 6.63
C LEU A 257 21.90 4.01 7.55
N ALA A 258 23.06 3.41 7.79
CA ALA A 258 23.19 2.25 8.68
C ALA A 258 22.85 2.56 10.15
N THR A 259 22.97 3.82 10.58
CA THR A 259 22.64 4.27 11.94
C THR A 259 21.28 4.95 12.06
N SER A 260 20.55 5.12 10.95
CA SER A 260 19.26 5.83 10.93
C SER A 260 18.11 4.99 11.48
N PRO A 261 17.02 5.61 11.96
CA PRO A 261 15.76 4.90 12.19
C PRO A 261 15.25 4.24 10.91
N HIS A 262 14.99 2.94 10.98
CA HIS A 262 14.32 2.18 9.93
C HIS A 262 12.83 2.04 10.23
N ARG A 263 11.99 2.17 9.21
CA ARG A 263 10.54 1.98 9.26
C ARG A 263 10.07 1.25 8.01
N SER A 264 9.01 0.44 8.15
CA SER A 264 8.34 -0.14 6.99
C SER A 264 7.54 0.93 6.25
N ARG A 265 7.32 0.71 4.94
CA ARG A 265 6.45 1.57 4.14
C ARG A 265 5.03 1.65 4.71
N ALA A 266 4.50 0.53 5.22
CA ALA A 266 3.18 0.48 5.84
C ALA A 266 3.07 1.37 7.10
N VAL A 267 4.09 1.38 7.96
CA VAL A 267 4.14 2.28 9.14
C VAL A 267 4.16 3.75 8.69
N GLY A 268 4.97 4.08 7.69
CA GLY A 268 4.99 5.42 7.11
C GLY A 268 3.64 5.85 6.53
N LEU A 269 2.99 4.98 5.75
CA LEU A 269 1.66 5.27 5.21
C LEU A 269 0.62 5.44 6.33
N GLY A 270 0.66 4.62 7.37
CA GLY A 270 -0.18 4.74 8.57
C GLY A 270 -0.06 6.11 9.22
N ALA A 271 1.17 6.53 9.54
CA ALA A 271 1.45 7.82 10.18
C ALA A 271 1.06 9.01 9.31
N ALA A 272 1.34 8.97 8.00
CA ALA A 272 0.95 10.05 7.09
C ALA A 272 -0.57 10.16 6.94
N THR A 273 -1.28 9.02 6.87
CA THR A 273 -2.75 8.99 6.77
C THR A 273 -3.41 9.52 8.04
N ASP A 274 -2.93 9.10 9.20
CA ASP A 274 -3.40 9.59 10.51
C ASP A 274 -3.17 11.09 10.67
N GLN A 275 -1.98 11.58 10.30
CA GLN A 275 -1.68 13.02 10.33
C GLN A 275 -2.60 13.81 9.40
N LEU A 276 -2.81 13.33 8.18
CA LEU A 276 -3.68 13.96 7.19
C LEU A 276 -5.15 14.00 7.65
N ALA A 277 -5.64 12.93 8.27
CA ALA A 277 -6.98 12.88 8.84
C ALA A 277 -7.15 13.89 9.99
N LYS A 278 -6.15 14.00 10.87
CA LYS A 278 -6.14 14.94 11.99
C LYS A 278 -6.06 16.40 11.55
N SER A 279 -5.20 16.73 10.58
CA SER A 279 -5.02 18.10 10.11
C SER A 279 -6.22 18.61 9.33
N GLN A 280 -6.87 17.75 8.53
CA GLN A 280 -8.04 18.11 7.73
C GLN A 280 -9.37 17.94 8.49
N GLY A 281 -9.39 17.16 9.57
CA GLY A 281 -10.63 16.81 10.27
C GLY A 281 -11.57 15.96 9.41
N LEU A 282 -11.01 15.07 8.58
CA LEU A 282 -11.73 14.24 7.61
C LEU A 282 -11.43 12.76 7.84
N ASP A 283 -12.36 11.89 7.43
CA ASP A 283 -12.07 10.47 7.29
C ASP A 283 -11.27 10.24 5.98
N VAL A 284 -10.03 9.76 6.13
CA VAL A 284 -9.07 9.63 5.02
C VAL A 284 -8.86 8.17 4.65
N THR A 285 -8.85 7.89 3.35
CA THR A 285 -8.42 6.60 2.80
C THR A 285 -7.27 6.79 1.83
N VAL A 286 -6.14 6.13 2.08
CA VAL A 286 -4.98 6.10 1.17
C VAL A 286 -4.94 4.75 0.46
N LEU A 287 -4.81 4.79 -0.87
CA LEU A 287 -4.47 3.66 -1.72
C LEU A 287 -3.01 3.80 -2.16
N ALA A 288 -2.15 2.93 -1.65
CA ALA A 288 -0.78 2.78 -2.12
C ALA A 288 -0.72 1.58 -3.08
N CYS A 289 -0.57 1.85 -4.37
CA CYS A 289 -0.53 0.84 -5.40
C CYS A 289 0.90 0.69 -5.92
N ASP A 290 1.56 -0.37 -5.47
CA ASP A 290 2.98 -0.66 -5.72
C ASP A 290 3.11 -1.90 -6.63
N TYR A 291 4.33 -2.24 -7.05
CA TYR A 291 4.57 -3.34 -8.00
C TYR A 291 4.11 -4.71 -7.49
N SER A 292 4.39 -5.03 -6.22
CA SER A 292 4.15 -6.34 -5.63
C SER A 292 2.86 -6.45 -4.84
N ASP A 293 2.27 -5.31 -4.48
CA ASP A 293 1.17 -5.23 -3.54
C ASP A 293 0.35 -3.95 -3.68
N VAL A 294 -0.86 -3.99 -3.11
CA VAL A 294 -1.65 -2.80 -2.82
C VAL A 294 -1.88 -2.72 -1.33
N THR A 295 -1.50 -1.59 -0.74
CA THR A 295 -1.76 -1.26 0.66
C THR A 295 -2.88 -0.23 0.75
N VAL A 296 -3.89 -0.52 1.57
CA VAL A 296 -5.03 0.37 1.83
C VAL A 296 -4.99 0.80 3.29
N VAL A 297 -4.91 2.11 3.52
CA VAL A 297 -4.93 2.69 4.87
C VAL A 297 -6.20 3.50 5.04
N VAL A 298 -6.90 3.30 6.16
CA VAL A 298 -8.12 4.04 6.52
C VAL A 298 -7.91 4.66 7.89
N ALA A 299 -7.96 5.98 7.97
CA ALA A 299 -7.99 6.73 9.23
C ALA A 299 -9.39 7.32 9.42
N ARG A 300 -10.09 6.84 10.44
CA ARG A 300 -11.48 7.21 10.73
C ARG A 300 -11.76 7.22 12.22
N GLY A 301 -12.40 8.28 12.71
CA GLY A 301 -12.77 8.39 14.13
C GLY A 301 -11.58 8.27 15.10
N GLY A 302 -10.39 8.72 14.69
CA GLY A 302 -9.15 8.63 15.47
C GLY A 302 -8.51 7.24 15.51
N ILE A 303 -8.99 6.30 14.70
CA ILE A 303 -8.41 4.96 14.56
C ILE A 303 -7.88 4.81 13.14
N THR A 304 -6.63 4.39 13.01
CA THR A 304 -6.00 4.04 11.74
C THR A 304 -5.92 2.53 11.61
N LYS A 305 -6.47 2.01 10.51
CA LYS A 305 -6.39 0.61 10.12
C LYS A 305 -5.75 0.50 8.76
N LEU A 306 -5.10 -0.62 8.50
CA LEU A 306 -4.42 -0.89 7.24
C LEU A 306 -4.65 -2.35 6.85
N ALA A 307 -4.80 -2.62 5.56
CA ALA A 307 -4.72 -3.96 5.01
C ALA A 307 -3.92 -3.94 3.70
N GLN A 308 -3.33 -5.09 3.36
CA GLN A 308 -2.53 -5.25 2.16
C GLN A 308 -3.00 -6.45 1.35
N PHE A 309 -2.91 -6.34 0.03
CA PHE A 309 -3.06 -7.46 -0.89
C PHE A 309 -1.76 -7.59 -1.69
N ALA A 310 -1.03 -8.67 -1.49
CA ALA A 310 0.29 -8.89 -2.07
C ALA A 310 0.32 -10.13 -2.96
N ALA A 311 1.21 -10.14 -3.96
CA ALA A 311 1.43 -11.29 -4.83
C ALA A 311 2.37 -12.36 -4.23
N GLY A 312 3.04 -12.14 -3.10
CA GLY A 312 4.05 -13.10 -2.62
C GLY A 312 5.29 -13.17 -3.51
N ASN A 313 6.09 -14.25 -3.41
CA ASN A 313 7.46 -14.30 -3.94
C ASN A 313 7.95 -15.68 -4.40
N SER A 314 9.14 -15.69 -5.00
CA SER A 314 10.01 -16.86 -5.16
C SER A 314 11.47 -16.47 -4.99
N ASP A 315 12.25 -17.24 -4.22
CA ASP A 315 13.73 -17.18 -4.13
C ASP A 315 14.33 -15.77 -4.34
N HIS A 316 14.01 -14.86 -3.41
CA HIS A 316 14.57 -13.50 -3.31
C HIS A 316 14.01 -12.43 -4.28
N ARG A 317 12.88 -12.67 -4.97
CA ARG A 317 12.19 -11.62 -5.74
C ARG A 317 10.67 -11.65 -5.57
N PRO A 318 10.01 -10.50 -5.41
CA PRO A 318 8.57 -10.42 -5.42
C PRO A 318 8.02 -10.62 -6.83
N PHE A 319 6.91 -11.34 -6.91
CA PHE A 319 6.11 -11.37 -8.13
C PHE A 319 5.38 -10.04 -8.32
N HIS A 320 5.20 -9.65 -9.57
CA HIS A 320 4.26 -8.57 -9.89
C HIS A 320 2.87 -8.94 -9.38
N LEU A 321 2.14 -7.96 -8.84
CA LEU A 321 0.80 -8.11 -8.22
C LEU A 321 -0.17 -9.00 -9.05
N GLY A 322 -0.08 -8.86 -10.37
CA GLY A 322 -0.90 -9.61 -11.32
C GLY A 322 -0.71 -11.13 -11.31
N PHE A 323 0.36 -11.68 -10.72
CA PHE A 323 0.64 -13.12 -10.75
C PHE A 323 -0.40 -13.96 -10.00
N HIS A 324 -0.89 -13.46 -8.86
CA HIS A 324 -1.95 -14.12 -8.07
C HIS A 324 -3.31 -13.45 -8.22
N THR A 325 -3.43 -12.44 -9.08
CA THR A 325 -4.69 -11.74 -9.31
C THR A 325 -5.55 -12.54 -10.30
N PRO A 326 -6.79 -12.95 -9.95
CA PRO A 326 -7.63 -13.73 -10.86
C PRO A 326 -7.94 -12.97 -12.15
N VAL A 327 -7.63 -13.60 -13.30
CA VAL A 327 -7.79 -13.01 -14.63
C VAL A 327 -9.22 -12.53 -14.89
N ASP A 328 -10.23 -13.30 -14.46
CA ASP A 328 -11.64 -12.96 -14.65
C ASP A 328 -12.06 -11.71 -13.87
N ARG A 329 -11.41 -11.42 -12.73
CA ARG A 329 -11.65 -10.19 -11.97
C ARG A 329 -11.02 -8.99 -12.65
N VAL A 330 -9.85 -9.15 -13.25
CA VAL A 330 -9.14 -8.08 -13.99
C VAL A 330 -9.85 -7.77 -15.30
N ALA A 331 -10.21 -8.80 -16.07
CA ALA A 331 -10.85 -8.66 -17.38
C ALA A 331 -12.17 -7.87 -17.33
N ARG A 332 -12.86 -7.83 -16.18
CA ARG A 332 -14.09 -7.03 -15.98
C ARG A 332 -13.87 -5.53 -16.06
N TRP A 333 -12.64 -5.04 -15.93
CA TRP A 333 -12.31 -3.61 -15.93
C TRP A 333 -11.66 -3.13 -17.24
N ILE A 334 -11.57 -3.99 -18.26
CA ILE A 334 -10.86 -3.69 -19.52
C ILE A 334 -11.84 -3.83 -20.70
N PRO A 335 -11.90 -2.82 -21.60
CA PRO A 335 -12.81 -2.83 -22.75
C PRO A 335 -12.41 -3.82 -23.84
N ASP A 336 -11.12 -4.08 -24.05
CA ASP A 336 -10.66 -4.89 -25.18
C ASP A 336 -10.94 -6.41 -25.01
N GLY A 337 -11.43 -6.83 -23.84
CA GLY A 337 -11.50 -8.25 -23.48
C GLY A 337 -10.10 -8.84 -23.30
N LEU A 338 -9.70 -9.07 -22.06
CA LEU A 338 -8.37 -9.60 -21.78
C LEU A 338 -8.29 -11.09 -22.13
N LEU A 339 -7.42 -11.45 -23.09
CA LEU A 339 -7.01 -12.85 -23.24
C LEU A 339 -6.15 -13.24 -22.02
N PRO A 340 -6.41 -14.36 -21.34
CA PRO A 340 -5.60 -14.79 -20.20
C PRO A 340 -4.09 -14.85 -20.52
N GLN A 341 -3.73 -15.22 -21.75
CA GLN A 341 -2.34 -15.25 -22.21
C GLN A 341 -1.68 -13.86 -22.25
N ALA A 342 -2.44 -12.81 -22.56
CA ALA A 342 -1.92 -11.45 -22.58
C ALA A 342 -1.59 -10.97 -21.17
N MET A 343 -2.45 -11.29 -20.19
CA MET A 343 -2.17 -11.00 -18.78
C MET A 343 -0.93 -11.74 -18.29
N HIS A 344 -0.82 -13.05 -18.56
CA HIS A 344 0.36 -13.82 -18.17
C HIS A 344 1.64 -13.27 -18.79
N SER A 345 1.62 -12.92 -20.08
CA SER A 345 2.79 -12.36 -20.77
C SER A 345 3.21 -11.02 -20.18
N TYR A 346 2.23 -10.13 -19.90
CA TYR A 346 2.46 -8.86 -19.24
C TYR A 346 3.08 -9.05 -17.85
N VAL A 347 2.47 -9.91 -17.02
CA VAL A 347 2.92 -10.17 -15.66
C VAL A 347 4.32 -10.79 -15.63
N ILE A 348 4.63 -11.78 -16.47
CA ILE A 348 5.97 -12.40 -16.54
C ILE A 348 7.02 -11.37 -16.98
N ASN A 349 6.68 -10.54 -17.96
CA ASN A 349 7.58 -9.48 -18.41
C ASN A 349 7.84 -8.44 -17.31
N GLN A 350 6.79 -7.99 -16.63
CA GLN A 350 6.91 -7.08 -15.49
C GLN A 350 7.71 -7.69 -14.35
N THR A 351 7.51 -8.99 -14.06
CA THR A 351 8.31 -9.69 -13.07
C THR A 351 9.79 -9.74 -13.41
N SER A 352 10.12 -9.87 -14.69
CA SER A 352 11.51 -9.89 -15.16
C SER A 352 12.13 -8.50 -15.26
N HIS A 353 11.29 -7.47 -15.47
CA HIS A 353 11.70 -6.07 -15.66
C HIS A 353 10.81 -5.12 -14.83
N PRO A 354 10.94 -5.08 -13.49
CA PRO A 354 10.04 -4.31 -12.62
C PRO A 354 10.04 -2.81 -12.87
N THR A 355 11.08 -2.28 -13.52
CA THR A 355 11.19 -0.86 -13.89
C THR A 355 10.55 -0.52 -15.24
N ALA A 356 9.96 -1.50 -15.94
CA ALA A 356 9.38 -1.29 -17.26
C ALA A 356 8.00 -0.63 -17.16
N ILE A 357 7.84 0.51 -17.83
CA ILE A 357 6.54 1.19 -17.93
C ILE A 357 5.69 0.61 -19.09
N PRO A 358 4.36 0.70 -19.04
CA PRO A 358 3.48 0.28 -20.12
C PRO A 358 3.80 1.04 -21.41
N SER A 359 3.88 0.30 -22.51
CA SER A 359 4.23 0.84 -23.83
C SER A 359 3.01 1.08 -24.71
N THR A 360 1.85 0.52 -24.33
CA THR A 360 0.58 0.65 -25.05
C THR A 360 -0.56 1.05 -24.12
N THR A 361 -1.62 1.64 -24.68
CA THR A 361 -2.84 1.98 -23.92
C THR A 361 -3.48 0.74 -23.29
N SER A 362 -3.47 -0.41 -23.98
CA SER A 362 -4.05 -1.65 -23.44
C SER A 362 -3.22 -2.20 -22.26
N GLU A 363 -1.89 -2.11 -22.30
CA GLU A 363 -1.04 -2.43 -21.13
C GLU A 363 -1.31 -1.47 -19.97
N LEU A 364 -1.47 -0.17 -20.24
CA LEU A 364 -1.80 0.82 -19.21
C LEU A 364 -3.14 0.53 -18.52
N MET A 365 -4.18 0.24 -19.31
CA MET A 365 -5.48 -0.18 -18.79
C MET A 365 -5.38 -1.47 -17.97
N LEU A 366 -4.56 -2.43 -18.41
CA LEU A 366 -4.30 -3.67 -17.69
C LEU A 366 -3.65 -3.40 -16.33
N SER A 367 -2.63 -2.54 -16.25
CA SER A 367 -2.00 -2.17 -14.97
C SER A 367 -3.02 -1.57 -14.00
N HIS A 368 -3.83 -0.61 -14.46
CA HIS A 368 -4.86 0.02 -13.62
C HIS A 368 -5.93 -0.99 -13.16
N ALA A 369 -6.31 -1.94 -14.01
CA ALA A 369 -7.25 -3.00 -13.65
C ALA A 369 -6.69 -3.95 -12.60
N VAL A 370 -5.40 -4.32 -12.70
CA VAL A 370 -4.72 -5.16 -11.70
C VAL A 370 -4.69 -4.47 -10.33
N TRP A 371 -4.31 -3.19 -10.26
CA TRP A 371 -4.35 -2.44 -9.00
C TRP A 371 -5.77 -2.24 -8.46
N THR A 372 -6.75 -2.02 -9.35
CA THR A 372 -8.15 -1.93 -8.94
C THR A 372 -8.60 -3.23 -8.26
N VAL A 373 -8.28 -4.39 -8.83
CA VAL A 373 -8.61 -5.69 -8.21
C VAL A 373 -7.83 -5.92 -6.92
N GLY A 374 -6.55 -5.56 -6.88
CA GLY A 374 -5.72 -5.66 -5.67
C GLY A 374 -6.25 -4.81 -4.51
N ALA A 375 -6.57 -3.54 -4.77
CA ALA A 375 -7.15 -2.63 -3.78
C ALA A 375 -8.48 -3.17 -3.22
N ARG A 376 -9.32 -3.72 -4.10
CA ARG A 376 -10.58 -4.36 -3.69
C ARG A 376 -10.34 -5.61 -2.88
N GLY A 377 -9.33 -6.40 -3.22
CA GLY A 377 -8.87 -7.55 -2.44
C GLY A 377 -8.47 -7.14 -1.03
N ALA A 378 -7.64 -6.10 -0.89
CA ALA A 378 -7.22 -5.55 0.40
C ALA A 378 -8.41 -5.04 1.23
N LEU A 379 -9.37 -4.35 0.60
CA LEU A 379 -10.59 -3.87 1.27
C LEU A 379 -11.50 -4.99 1.79
N THR A 380 -11.51 -6.15 1.12
CA THR A 380 -12.29 -7.32 1.54
C THR A 380 -11.55 -8.21 2.56
N ASN A 381 -10.22 -8.20 2.54
CA ASN A 381 -9.34 -9.01 3.38
C ASN A 381 -9.00 -8.31 4.71
N SER A 382 -10.00 -7.86 5.46
CA SER A 382 -9.76 -7.38 6.84
C SER A 382 -9.70 -8.57 7.80
N ASP A 383 -8.63 -8.66 8.59
CA ASP A 383 -8.24 -9.74 9.51
C ASP A 383 -9.32 -10.26 10.49
N ASP A 384 -10.37 -9.49 10.74
CA ASP A 384 -11.52 -9.85 11.62
C ASP A 384 -12.81 -10.17 10.83
N GLY A 385 -12.74 -10.29 9.50
CA GLY A 385 -13.87 -10.44 8.60
C GLY A 385 -14.70 -9.15 8.40
N SER A 386 -14.21 -7.98 8.87
CA SER A 386 -15.05 -6.79 9.03
C SER A 386 -15.09 -5.71 7.95
N ARG A 387 -14.51 -5.76 6.74
CA ARG A 387 -14.38 -4.61 5.81
C ARG A 387 -13.73 -3.36 6.44
N LEU A 388 -12.57 -2.97 5.92
CA LEU A 388 -11.91 -1.70 6.27
C LEU A 388 -12.86 -0.49 6.13
N ILE A 389 -13.71 -0.51 5.11
CA ILE A 389 -14.73 0.51 4.84
C ILE A 389 -16.10 -0.18 4.85
N LYS A 390 -16.88 0.00 5.92
CA LYS A 390 -18.17 -0.68 6.12
C LYS A 390 -19.32 -0.04 5.37
N ASP A 391 -19.39 1.29 5.38
CA ASP A 391 -20.50 2.05 4.81
C ASP A 391 -20.20 2.58 3.41
N GLY A 392 -18.95 2.56 2.93
CA GLY A 392 -18.53 3.05 1.61
C GLY A 392 -18.32 4.56 1.53
N SER A 393 -18.48 5.27 2.65
CA SER A 393 -18.29 6.72 2.74
C SER A 393 -16.81 7.02 3.00
N VAL A 394 -16.23 7.88 2.18
CA VAL A 394 -14.85 8.36 2.28
C VAL A 394 -14.87 9.87 2.03
N ASP A 395 -14.34 10.66 2.96
CA ASP A 395 -14.30 12.11 2.80
C ASP A 395 -13.16 12.53 1.87
N LEU A 396 -11.97 11.93 2.06
CA LEU A 396 -10.79 12.15 1.23
C LEU A 396 -10.15 10.82 0.85
N ALA A 397 -10.04 10.57 -0.45
CA ALA A 397 -9.24 9.47 -1.00
C ALA A 397 -7.94 10.00 -1.60
N VAL A 398 -6.82 9.34 -1.31
CA VAL A 398 -5.50 9.68 -1.84
C VAL A 398 -4.87 8.48 -2.53
N LEU A 399 -4.36 8.68 -3.74
CA LEU A 399 -3.59 7.67 -4.47
C LEU A 399 -2.09 7.98 -4.39
N THR A 400 -1.30 6.98 -4.01
CA THR A 400 0.17 7.02 -3.94
C THR A 400 0.75 5.69 -4.43
N GLY A 401 2.08 5.58 -4.51
CA GLY A 401 2.76 4.35 -4.91
C GLY A 401 3.39 4.38 -6.29
N GLU A 402 3.89 3.24 -6.74
CA GLU A 402 4.47 3.08 -8.07
C GLU A 402 3.47 3.38 -9.20
N VAL A 403 2.17 3.23 -8.94
CA VAL A 403 1.09 3.67 -9.83
C VAL A 403 1.29 5.07 -10.39
N THR A 404 1.98 5.96 -9.67
CA THR A 404 2.24 7.33 -10.14
C THR A 404 3.03 7.38 -11.44
N LYS A 405 3.91 6.40 -11.71
CA LYS A 405 4.66 6.28 -12.97
C LYS A 405 3.76 5.88 -14.16
N TYR A 406 2.56 5.38 -13.86
CA TYR A 406 1.58 4.83 -14.80
C TYR A 406 0.39 5.79 -14.98
N ILE A 407 0.31 6.88 -14.22
CA ILE A 407 -0.71 7.91 -14.42
C ILE A 407 -0.24 8.91 -15.48
N GLY A 408 -0.73 8.76 -16.71
CA GLY A 408 -0.50 9.71 -17.80
C GLY A 408 -1.47 10.90 -17.80
N ARG A 409 -2.65 10.76 -17.17
CA ARG A 409 -3.66 11.82 -17.02
C ARG A 409 -4.24 11.83 -15.61
N PRO A 410 -4.44 12.99 -14.95
CA PRO A 410 -4.97 13.03 -13.57
C PRO A 410 -6.31 12.32 -13.37
N ILE A 411 -7.18 12.29 -14.40
CA ILE A 411 -8.46 11.56 -14.36
C ILE A 411 -8.28 10.04 -14.20
N GLN A 412 -7.15 9.47 -14.62
CA GLN A 412 -6.85 8.04 -14.43
C GLN A 412 -6.66 7.71 -12.95
N ALA A 413 -5.97 8.59 -12.20
CA ALA A 413 -5.83 8.45 -10.75
C ALA A 413 -7.19 8.52 -10.04
N ALA A 414 -8.03 9.50 -10.43
CA ALA A 414 -9.39 9.62 -9.92
C ALA A 414 -10.21 8.36 -10.21
N LEU A 415 -10.19 7.88 -11.46
CA LEU A 415 -10.95 6.70 -11.88
C LEU A 415 -10.50 5.42 -11.17
N LEU A 416 -9.19 5.24 -10.96
CA LEU A 416 -8.65 4.11 -10.20
C LEU A 416 -9.15 4.12 -8.75
N MET A 417 -9.11 5.27 -8.07
CA MET A 417 -9.65 5.39 -6.70
C MET A 417 -11.16 5.12 -6.66
N ILE A 418 -11.93 5.71 -7.57
CA ILE A 418 -13.40 5.52 -7.62
C ILE A 418 -13.74 4.03 -7.86
N ASN A 419 -13.04 3.36 -8.78
CA ASN A 419 -13.26 1.94 -9.08
C ASN A 419 -12.83 1.02 -7.94
N SER A 420 -11.73 1.36 -7.27
CA SER A 420 -11.16 0.57 -6.18
C SER A 420 -12.03 0.64 -4.92
N LEU A 421 -12.44 1.84 -4.53
CA LEU A 421 -13.17 2.08 -3.30
C LEU A 421 -14.68 1.89 -3.45
N GLU A 422 -15.21 1.99 -4.68
CA GLU A 422 -16.65 2.04 -4.92
C GLU A 422 -17.36 3.08 -4.02
N THR A 423 -16.75 4.25 -3.83
CA THR A 423 -17.31 5.31 -2.98
C THR A 423 -18.71 5.71 -3.46
N TRP A 424 -19.52 6.21 -2.52
CA TRP A 424 -20.78 6.91 -2.77
C TRP A 424 -20.86 8.16 -1.90
N GLY A 425 -21.73 9.09 -2.30
CA GLY A 425 -21.76 10.43 -1.74
C GLY A 425 -20.71 11.33 -2.37
N ILE A 426 -20.19 12.27 -1.57
CA ILE A 426 -19.19 13.24 -2.02
C ILE A 426 -17.84 12.85 -1.44
N THR A 427 -16.86 12.61 -2.30
CA THR A 427 -15.49 12.22 -1.90
C THR A 427 -14.49 13.16 -2.57
N GLN A 428 -13.64 13.79 -1.77
CA GLN A 428 -12.49 14.55 -2.27
C GLN A 428 -11.40 13.59 -2.76
N LEU A 429 -10.71 13.96 -3.84
CA LEU A 429 -9.70 13.12 -4.46
C LEU A 429 -8.37 13.86 -4.52
N ALA A 430 -7.29 13.22 -4.08
CA ALA A 430 -5.94 13.74 -4.16
C ALA A 430 -4.96 12.70 -4.69
N PHE A 431 -3.85 13.18 -5.24
CA PHE A 431 -2.83 12.35 -5.87
C PHE A 431 -1.45 12.77 -5.38
N ASP A 432 -0.72 11.83 -4.78
CA ASP A 432 0.67 11.99 -4.38
C ASP A 432 1.57 11.62 -5.56
N SER A 433 1.76 12.55 -6.50
CA SER A 433 2.55 12.31 -7.71
C SER A 433 4.01 11.96 -7.42
N ALA A 434 4.53 12.42 -6.29
CA ALA A 434 5.88 12.15 -5.84
C ALA A 434 6.00 10.83 -5.05
N SER A 435 4.92 10.08 -4.79
CA SER A 435 4.92 8.87 -3.95
C SER A 435 5.73 9.08 -2.67
N ALA A 436 5.49 10.22 -2.00
CA ALA A 436 6.24 10.72 -0.85
C ALA A 436 5.53 10.49 0.49
N LEU A 437 4.27 10.04 0.50
CA LEU A 437 3.51 9.83 1.72
C LEU A 437 4.21 8.91 2.73
N ALA A 438 4.69 7.74 2.29
CA ALA A 438 5.37 6.80 3.18
C ALA A 438 6.65 7.41 3.78
N MET A 439 7.45 8.09 2.97
CA MET A 439 8.64 8.83 3.41
C MET A 439 8.30 9.93 4.43
N SER A 440 7.24 10.69 4.17
CA SER A 440 6.78 11.78 5.02
C SER A 440 6.31 11.25 6.38
N GLY A 441 5.55 10.15 6.39
CA GLY A 441 5.10 9.52 7.62
C GLY A 441 6.23 8.88 8.43
N CYS A 442 7.25 8.34 7.78
CA CYS A 442 8.42 7.84 8.51
C CYS A 442 9.19 8.97 9.22
N LEU A 443 9.25 10.17 8.63
CA LEU A 443 9.81 11.34 9.30
C LEU A 443 8.95 11.78 10.49
N LEU A 444 7.62 11.77 10.37
CA LEU A 444 6.70 12.02 11.49
C LEU A 444 6.97 11.09 12.67
N GLU A 445 7.21 9.80 12.40
CA GLU A 445 7.54 8.78 13.40
C GLU A 445 8.89 9.00 14.10
N THR A 446 9.73 9.91 13.60
CA THR A 446 10.96 10.36 14.26
C THR A 446 10.79 11.65 15.07
N GLY A 447 9.58 12.23 15.07
CA GLY A 447 9.25 13.49 15.74
C GLY A 447 9.44 14.74 14.87
N ILE A 448 9.68 14.58 13.56
CA ILE A 448 9.79 15.72 12.64
C ILE A 448 8.38 16.08 12.14
N PRO A 449 7.89 17.31 12.40
CA PRO A 449 6.55 17.70 11.96
C PRO A 449 6.53 17.95 10.45
N VAL A 450 6.03 17.00 9.66
CA VAL A 450 5.92 17.12 8.19
C VAL A 450 4.51 17.51 7.78
N SER A 451 4.38 18.51 6.88
CA SER A 451 3.11 18.90 6.26
C SER A 451 2.77 17.98 5.09
N ILE A 452 2.00 16.93 5.36
CA ILE A 452 1.61 15.90 4.39
C ILE A 452 0.89 16.48 3.16
N GLU A 453 0.02 17.48 3.34
CA GLU A 453 -0.78 18.07 2.27
C GLU A 453 0.07 18.76 1.20
N SER A 454 1.29 19.18 1.55
CA SER A 454 2.15 19.97 0.67
C SER A 454 2.63 19.22 -0.57
N SER A 455 2.62 17.88 -0.54
CA SER A 455 3.00 17.03 -1.68
C SER A 455 1.81 16.53 -2.49
N LEU A 456 0.57 16.84 -2.09
CA LEU A 456 -0.63 16.32 -2.74
C LEU A 456 -1.13 17.25 -3.85
N ILE A 457 -1.43 16.65 -5.01
CA ILE A 457 -2.16 17.31 -6.08
C ILE A 457 -3.65 17.07 -5.84
N HIS A 458 -4.40 18.15 -5.61
CA HIS A 458 -5.86 18.08 -5.54
C HIS A 458 -6.43 17.76 -6.91
N LEU A 459 -7.10 16.60 -7.04
CA LEU A 459 -7.76 16.20 -8.27
C LEU A 459 -9.14 16.86 -8.39
N GLY A 460 -9.84 17.06 -7.28
CA GLY A 460 -11.19 17.62 -7.26
C GLY A 460 -12.10 16.76 -6.38
N SER A 461 -13.34 16.56 -6.79
CA SER A 461 -14.31 15.75 -6.02
C SER A 461 -15.10 14.80 -6.93
N CYS A 462 -15.53 13.69 -6.35
CA CYS A 462 -16.45 12.75 -6.98
C CYS A 462 -17.80 12.81 -6.27
N VAL A 463 -18.89 12.91 -7.03
CA VAL A 463 -20.26 12.70 -6.58
C VAL A 463 -20.73 11.37 -7.13
N ALA A 464 -20.86 10.37 -6.26
CA ALA A 464 -21.24 9.02 -6.63
C ALA A 464 -22.60 8.64 -6.04
N VAL A 465 -23.47 8.04 -6.86
CA VAL A 465 -24.83 7.67 -6.44
C VAL A 465 -24.88 6.25 -5.85
N ARG A 466 -25.66 6.08 -4.78
CA ARG A 466 -26.06 4.78 -4.22
C ARG A 466 -27.51 4.48 -4.55
N GLY A 467 -27.80 3.27 -5.03
CA GLY A 467 -29.11 2.90 -5.57
C GLY A 467 -29.01 2.34 -6.99
N GLN A 468 -30.15 1.98 -7.56
CA GLN A 468 -30.28 1.35 -8.87
C GLN A 468 -31.48 1.90 -9.65
N ALA A 469 -31.32 2.00 -10.97
CA ALA A 469 -32.37 2.40 -11.91
C ALA A 469 -32.10 1.79 -13.29
N SER A 470 -33.07 1.86 -14.19
CA SER A 470 -32.85 1.42 -15.57
C SER A 470 -31.82 2.31 -16.25
N VAL A 471 -30.91 1.71 -17.01
CA VAL A 471 -29.82 2.41 -17.68
C VAL A 471 -30.37 3.56 -18.54
N GLY A 472 -29.77 4.74 -18.39
CA GLY A 472 -30.18 5.96 -19.10
C GLY A 472 -31.29 6.77 -18.41
N GLU A 473 -32.02 6.22 -17.42
CA GLU A 473 -32.92 7.04 -16.59
C GLU A 473 -32.12 8.08 -15.81
N THR A 474 -32.65 9.29 -15.62
CA THR A 474 -31.98 10.35 -14.85
C THR A 474 -31.62 9.88 -13.44
N ALA A 475 -30.32 9.85 -13.13
CA ALA A 475 -29.83 9.47 -11.81
C ALA A 475 -29.62 10.69 -10.93
N VAL A 476 -28.99 11.73 -11.48
CA VAL A 476 -28.64 12.94 -10.75
C VAL A 476 -28.55 14.15 -11.68
N ALA A 477 -29.03 15.29 -11.21
CA ALA A 477 -28.73 16.59 -11.78
C ALA A 477 -27.77 17.36 -10.87
N VAL A 478 -26.81 18.06 -11.45
CA VAL A 478 -25.79 18.83 -10.73
C VAL A 478 -25.70 20.23 -11.33
N GLU A 479 -25.68 21.24 -10.46
CA GLU A 479 -25.40 22.63 -10.79
C GLU A 479 -24.08 23.02 -10.11
N VAL A 480 -23.12 23.47 -10.92
CA VAL A 480 -21.87 24.08 -10.48
C VAL A 480 -21.99 25.57 -10.75
N GLN A 481 -21.90 26.41 -9.72
CA GLN A 481 -21.92 27.86 -9.83
C GLN A 481 -20.54 28.42 -9.44
N PRO A 482 -19.59 28.58 -10.38
CA PRO A 482 -18.31 29.20 -10.09
C PRO A 482 -18.46 30.69 -9.82
N ASP A 483 -17.62 31.22 -8.94
CA ASP A 483 -17.64 32.63 -8.55
C ASP A 483 -17.36 33.55 -9.75
N GLY A 484 -18.35 34.36 -10.12
CA GLY A 484 -18.22 35.31 -11.24
C GLY A 484 -18.42 34.71 -12.63
N PHE A 485 -18.81 33.44 -12.74
CA PHE A 485 -19.09 32.76 -14.01
C PHE A 485 -20.55 32.27 -14.08
N PRO A 486 -21.08 31.96 -15.27
CA PRO A 486 -22.39 31.32 -15.40
C PRO A 486 -22.46 29.94 -14.73
N ALA A 487 -23.64 29.55 -14.25
CA ALA A 487 -23.89 28.20 -13.77
C ALA A 487 -23.68 27.16 -14.89
N ILE A 488 -23.12 26.02 -14.52
CA ILE A 488 -22.96 24.85 -15.38
C ILE A 488 -23.90 23.77 -14.85
N GLU A 489 -24.89 23.40 -15.65
CA GLU A 489 -25.85 22.35 -15.33
C GLU A 489 -25.53 21.06 -16.10
N ARG A 490 -25.64 19.93 -15.41
CA ARG A 490 -25.54 18.59 -15.99
C ARG A 490 -26.58 17.66 -15.43
N GLU A 491 -27.18 16.89 -16.33
CA GLU A 491 -28.06 15.78 -16.00
C GLU A 491 -27.38 14.49 -16.45
N VAL A 492 -27.18 13.57 -15.51
CA VAL A 492 -26.42 12.34 -15.73
C VAL A 492 -27.31 11.13 -15.51
N GLY A 493 -27.39 10.26 -16.52
CA GLY A 493 -28.22 9.06 -16.50
C GLY A 493 -27.59 7.90 -15.72
N ALA A 494 -28.42 7.02 -15.19
CA ALA A 494 -28.01 5.81 -14.48
C ALA A 494 -27.14 4.92 -15.37
N GLY A 495 -26.06 4.39 -14.79
CA GLY A 495 -25.07 3.58 -15.49
C GLY A 495 -23.97 4.38 -16.20
N SER A 496 -23.96 5.71 -16.13
CA SER A 496 -23.00 6.56 -16.84
C SER A 496 -22.06 7.35 -15.91
N MET A 497 -21.07 8.01 -16.49
CA MET A 497 -20.17 8.93 -15.79
C MET A 497 -20.03 10.22 -16.60
N ASP A 498 -19.80 11.34 -15.92
CA ASP A 498 -19.52 12.63 -16.53
C ASP A 498 -18.48 13.40 -15.69
N VAL A 499 -17.89 14.45 -16.26
CA VAL A 499 -16.96 15.33 -15.56
C VAL A 499 -17.23 16.80 -15.89
N ILE A 500 -17.39 17.61 -14.85
CA ILE A 500 -17.53 19.07 -14.97
C ILE A 500 -16.22 19.73 -14.58
N GLN A 501 -15.63 20.47 -15.52
CA GLN A 501 -14.44 21.30 -15.28
C GLN A 501 -14.83 22.77 -15.32
N TRP A 502 -14.14 23.57 -14.51
CA TRP A 502 -14.22 25.02 -14.53
C TRP A 502 -12.86 25.65 -14.23
N GLU A 503 -12.78 26.97 -14.28
CA GLU A 503 -11.53 27.72 -14.18
C GLU A 503 -10.74 27.37 -12.92
N ALA A 504 -9.44 27.11 -13.09
CA ALA A 504 -8.56 26.71 -11.99
C ALA A 504 -8.45 27.83 -10.94
N GLY A 505 -8.51 27.46 -9.66
CA GLY A 505 -8.46 28.40 -8.54
C GLY A 505 -9.74 29.22 -8.33
N VAL A 506 -10.80 28.98 -9.10
CA VAL A 506 -12.11 29.60 -8.89
C VAL A 506 -12.96 28.68 -8.02
N ASP A 507 -13.41 29.21 -6.89
CA ASP A 507 -14.34 28.53 -6.00
C ASP A 507 -15.74 28.41 -6.63
N ALA A 508 -16.43 27.30 -6.39
CA ALA A 508 -17.78 27.08 -6.86
C ALA A 508 -18.74 26.57 -5.77
N GLU A 509 -19.98 27.05 -5.81
CA GLU A 509 -21.10 26.46 -5.06
C GLU A 509 -21.67 25.28 -5.84
N ILE A 510 -21.84 24.13 -5.18
CA ILE A 510 -22.38 22.92 -5.81
C ILE A 510 -23.75 22.56 -5.24
N ARG A 511 -24.69 22.28 -6.14
CA ARG A 511 -26.02 21.73 -5.81
C ARG A 511 -26.26 20.44 -6.56
N ILE A 512 -26.83 19.47 -5.88
CA ILE A 512 -26.99 18.10 -6.36
C ILE A 512 -28.42 17.66 -6.09
N TRP A 513 -29.12 17.18 -7.11
CA TRP A 513 -30.48 16.65 -7.03
C TRP A 513 -30.48 15.19 -7.52
N PRO A 514 -30.33 14.20 -6.62
CA PRO A 514 -30.50 12.81 -7.00
C PRO A 514 -31.97 12.53 -7.32
N SER A 515 -32.26 11.61 -8.23
CA SER A 515 -33.62 11.12 -8.42
C SER A 515 -34.06 10.27 -7.21
N GLY A 516 -35.37 10.01 -7.09
CA GLY A 516 -35.93 9.29 -5.93
C GLY A 516 -35.38 7.88 -5.70
N LYS A 517 -34.72 7.28 -6.71
CA LYS A 517 -34.09 5.95 -6.64
C LYS A 517 -32.63 5.98 -6.16
N PHE A 518 -32.05 7.17 -5.99
CA PHE A 518 -30.64 7.33 -5.65
C PHE A 518 -30.41 8.18 -4.40
N ASP A 519 -29.31 7.91 -3.73
CA ASP A 519 -28.80 8.60 -2.54
C ASP A 519 -27.36 9.08 -2.81
N VAL A 520 -27.05 10.29 -2.36
CA VAL A 520 -25.72 10.93 -2.47
C VAL A 520 -25.20 11.39 -1.10
N GLY A 521 -25.70 10.82 0.00
CA GLY A 521 -25.18 11.04 1.36
C GLY A 521 -26.22 11.46 2.40
N LEU A 522 -27.35 12.07 1.97
CA LEU A 522 -28.39 12.60 2.87
C LEU A 522 -29.69 11.79 2.84
N GLY A 523 -29.75 10.68 2.10
CA GLY A 523 -30.93 9.85 1.90
C GLY A 523 -31.50 9.98 0.49
N TYR A 524 -32.31 8.98 0.11
CA TYR A 524 -32.88 8.85 -1.23
C TYR A 524 -33.67 10.09 -1.70
N GLY A 525 -33.36 10.58 -2.90
CA GLY A 525 -34.02 11.71 -3.54
C GLY A 525 -33.82 13.06 -2.84
N ARG A 526 -32.99 13.14 -1.79
CA ARG A 526 -32.79 14.39 -1.04
C ARG A 526 -31.73 15.26 -1.70
N PRO A 527 -32.05 16.52 -2.04
CA PRO A 527 -31.08 17.41 -2.64
C PRO A 527 -30.01 17.83 -1.63
N ILE A 528 -28.79 18.06 -2.14
CA ILE A 528 -27.64 18.52 -1.37
C ILE A 528 -27.21 19.90 -1.90
N ARG A 529 -27.00 20.84 -0.99
CA ARG A 529 -26.20 22.04 -1.23
C ARG A 529 -24.91 21.88 -0.44
N VAL A 530 -23.78 21.77 -1.13
CA VAL A 530 -22.48 21.60 -0.47
C VAL A 530 -22.17 22.88 0.31
N ARG A 531 -21.85 22.74 1.59
CA ARG A 531 -21.69 23.90 2.50
C ARG A 531 -20.42 24.68 2.21
N SER A 532 -19.34 23.98 1.91
CA SER A 532 -18.06 24.57 1.53
C SER A 532 -18.03 24.79 0.03
N LYS A 533 -17.42 25.90 -0.40
CA LYS A 533 -17.11 26.05 -1.82
C LYS A 533 -16.05 25.01 -2.21
N LEU A 534 -16.18 24.47 -3.43
CA LEU A 534 -15.23 23.51 -3.98
C LEU A 534 -14.36 24.19 -5.03
N VAL A 535 -13.07 23.84 -5.02
CA VAL A 535 -12.15 24.12 -6.12
C VAL A 535 -12.11 22.93 -7.07
N PRO A 536 -11.88 23.14 -8.38
CA PRO A 536 -11.95 22.05 -9.35
C PRO A 536 -10.80 21.06 -9.19
N GLY A 537 -9.65 21.49 -8.68
CA GLY A 537 -8.43 20.71 -8.76
C GLY A 537 -8.00 20.47 -10.22
N SER A 538 -7.18 19.46 -10.47
CA SER A 538 -6.71 19.14 -11.82
C SER A 538 -7.70 18.34 -12.68
N VAL A 539 -8.79 17.84 -12.10
CA VAL A 539 -9.81 17.01 -12.77
C VAL A 539 -11.17 17.68 -12.81
N GLY A 540 -11.63 18.32 -11.74
CA GLY A 540 -12.98 18.90 -11.63
C GLY A 540 -13.92 18.07 -10.75
N LEU A 541 -15.22 18.19 -11.03
CA LEU A 541 -16.27 17.42 -10.37
C LEU A 541 -16.63 16.21 -11.23
N VAL A 542 -16.20 15.02 -10.80
CA VAL A 542 -16.58 13.74 -11.42
C VAL A 542 -17.97 13.35 -10.92
N ILE A 543 -18.87 13.00 -11.82
CA ILE A 543 -20.21 12.49 -11.50
C ILE A 543 -20.23 11.00 -11.85
N ASP A 544 -20.33 10.14 -10.85
CA ASP A 544 -20.43 8.70 -11.02
C ASP A 544 -21.88 8.24 -10.78
N ALA A 545 -22.63 8.12 -11.87
CA ALA A 545 -24.00 7.66 -11.88
C ALA A 545 -24.13 6.14 -12.10
N ARG A 546 -23.05 5.36 -11.97
CA ARG A 546 -23.07 3.90 -12.23
C ARG A 546 -23.87 3.09 -11.21
N GLY A 547 -24.24 3.70 -10.08
CA GLY A 547 -24.92 3.02 -8.99
C GLY A 547 -23.97 2.27 -8.06
N ARG A 548 -24.41 2.10 -6.81
CA ARG A 548 -23.74 1.28 -5.80
C ARG A 548 -24.77 0.36 -5.12
N PRO A 549 -24.51 -0.96 -5.02
CA PRO A 549 -23.31 -1.66 -5.52
C PRO A 549 -23.19 -1.62 -7.05
N LEU A 550 -21.98 -1.66 -7.60
CA LEU A 550 -21.79 -1.61 -9.05
C LEU A 550 -22.32 -2.89 -9.73
N GLU A 551 -23.30 -2.76 -10.63
CA GLU A 551 -23.87 -3.87 -11.39
C GLU A 551 -23.16 -4.05 -12.73
N TRP A 552 -22.70 -5.26 -12.98
CA TRP A 552 -22.01 -5.64 -14.20
C TRP A 552 -22.94 -6.38 -15.15
N PRO A 553 -22.97 -6.04 -16.45
CA PRO A 553 -23.63 -6.87 -17.45
C PRO A 553 -23.04 -8.29 -17.45
N GLU A 554 -23.92 -9.29 -17.58
CA GLU A 554 -23.51 -10.68 -17.79
C GLU A 554 -22.90 -10.87 -19.18
N ASP A 555 -23.46 -10.20 -20.19
CA ASP A 555 -22.94 -10.19 -21.54
C ASP A 555 -21.59 -9.44 -21.61
N SER A 556 -20.59 -10.10 -22.19
CA SER A 556 -19.25 -9.53 -22.23
C SER A 556 -19.16 -8.31 -23.13
N ASP A 557 -19.88 -8.27 -24.24
CA ASP A 557 -19.77 -7.19 -25.22
C ASP A 557 -20.53 -5.94 -24.73
N GLU A 558 -21.67 -6.11 -24.07
CA GLU A 558 -22.35 -5.03 -23.37
C GLU A 558 -21.46 -4.44 -22.27
N ARG A 559 -20.78 -5.28 -21.47
CA ARG A 559 -19.85 -4.82 -20.44
C ARG A 559 -18.70 -4.00 -21.04
N LYS A 560 -18.08 -4.48 -22.11
CA LYS A 560 -17.00 -3.75 -22.80
C LYS A 560 -17.48 -2.39 -23.29
N ALA A 561 -18.64 -2.35 -23.95
CA ALA A 561 -19.23 -1.11 -24.45
C ALA A 561 -19.48 -0.08 -23.33
N ARG A 562 -19.92 -0.53 -22.14
CA ARG A 562 -20.07 0.35 -20.97
C ARG A 562 -18.74 0.91 -20.48
N ILE A 563 -17.70 0.08 -20.39
CA ILE A 563 -16.37 0.52 -19.97
C ILE A 563 -15.80 1.54 -20.95
N GLU A 564 -15.90 1.28 -22.25
CA GLU A 564 -15.51 2.24 -23.29
C GLU A 564 -16.27 3.56 -23.19
N GLN A 565 -17.58 3.49 -22.93
CA GLN A 565 -18.40 4.68 -22.72
C GLN A 565 -17.87 5.50 -21.54
N TRP A 566 -17.60 4.88 -20.39
CA TRP A 566 -17.06 5.58 -19.22
C TRP A 566 -15.70 6.22 -19.51
N TYR A 567 -14.80 5.47 -20.14
CA TYR A 567 -13.46 5.96 -20.48
C TYR A 567 -13.51 7.11 -21.48
N ARG A 568 -14.45 7.06 -22.44
CA ARG A 568 -14.68 8.14 -23.42
C ARG A 568 -15.27 9.37 -22.76
N SER A 569 -16.31 9.23 -21.93
CA SER A 569 -16.94 10.35 -21.21
C SER A 569 -15.94 11.11 -20.34
N LEU A 570 -15.02 10.38 -19.71
CA LEU A 570 -13.99 10.97 -18.84
C LEU A 570 -12.72 11.39 -19.60
N ASN A 571 -12.62 11.08 -20.90
CA ASN A 571 -11.37 11.19 -21.67
C ASN A 571 -10.17 10.56 -20.91
N ALA A 572 -10.39 9.39 -20.31
CA ALA A 572 -9.45 8.76 -19.39
C ALA A 572 -8.23 8.17 -20.10
N TYR A 573 -8.42 7.66 -21.32
CA TYR A 573 -7.37 7.07 -22.14
C TYR A 573 -7.43 7.66 -23.54
N ALA A 574 -6.31 7.62 -24.27
CA ALA A 574 -6.30 8.03 -25.67
C ALA A 574 -7.25 7.13 -26.48
N SER A 575 -8.07 7.73 -27.35
CA SER A 575 -8.81 6.98 -28.35
C SER A 575 -7.82 6.31 -29.31
N ALA A 576 -8.06 5.04 -29.63
CA ALA A 576 -7.31 4.30 -30.64
C ALA A 576 -7.39 4.98 -32.03
#